data_AF-A0A6C0LN79-F1
#
_entry.id   AF-A0A6C0LN79-F1
#
_cell.length_a   1.000
_cell.length_b   1.000
_cell.length_c   1.000
_cell.angle_alpha   90.00
_cell.angle_beta   90.00
_cell.angle_gamma   90.00
#
_symmetry.space_group_name_H-M   'P 1'
#
loop_
_entity.id
_entity.type
_entity.pdbx_description
1 polymer ?
#
loop_
_entity_poly.entity_id
_entity_poly.type
_entity_poly.pdbx_seq_one_letter_code
_entity_poly.pdbx_strand_id
1 'polypeptide(L)'
;MKPLSIIVASSLEYGIGYENKLCWNIPNELKQFRDITMRRHDKNKKNCVIMGKNTWYSLPSSASPLKDRINIIISANDYDKITKEIAEGDKHEHCRVFRTIEDALCYIDSSDSSDGSDGIETAFVIGGAKIYNAFLEKYIRRINSIYWTIVYDKNYVCDRFIASNIIYNHFSFLKEDIIINDRYVSMYGVNKNNLNTVIDEPPD
;
A
#
# COMPACT_ATOMS: atom_id res chain seq x y z
N MET A 1 7.13 -5.18 15.36
CA MET A 1 6.70 -4.27 14.28
C MET A 1 5.97 -5.07 13.24
N LYS A 2 4.80 -4.62 12.77
CA LYS A 2 4.03 -5.37 11.77
C LYS A 2 4.71 -5.26 10.39
N PRO A 3 4.63 -6.29 9.54
CA PRO A 3 5.10 -6.20 8.16
C PRO A 3 4.43 -5.04 7.40
N LEU A 4 5.23 -4.31 6.62
CA LEU A 4 4.78 -3.18 5.81
C LEU A 4 5.25 -3.35 4.36
N SER A 5 4.32 -3.33 3.41
CA SER A 5 4.62 -3.45 1.99
C SER A 5 4.09 -2.24 1.21
N ILE A 6 4.74 -1.91 0.10
CA ILE A 6 4.14 -1.04 -0.92
C ILE A 6 3.40 -1.92 -1.93
N ILE A 7 2.21 -1.52 -2.36
CA ILE A 7 1.57 -2.09 -3.55
C ILE A 7 1.23 -0.96 -4.52
N VAL A 8 1.70 -1.06 -5.75
CA VAL A 8 1.59 0.01 -6.75
C VAL A 8 1.50 -0.57 -8.16
N ALA A 9 0.64 0.04 -8.97
CA ALA A 9 0.64 -0.11 -10.42
C ALA A 9 1.13 1.20 -11.06
N SER A 10 2.01 1.11 -12.06
CA SER A 10 2.53 2.25 -12.81
C SER A 10 2.55 1.98 -14.31
N SER A 11 2.59 3.03 -15.13
CA SER A 11 2.96 2.93 -16.55
C SER A 11 4.45 2.60 -16.71
N LEU A 12 4.89 2.38 -17.96
CA LEU A 12 6.32 2.26 -18.32
C LEU A 12 7.14 3.46 -17.82
N GLU A 13 6.59 4.67 -17.95
CA GLU A 13 7.19 5.92 -17.45
C GLU A 13 6.92 6.17 -15.95
N TYR A 14 6.58 5.14 -15.18
CA TYR A 14 6.36 5.19 -13.73
C TYR A 14 5.22 6.12 -13.27
N GLY A 15 4.33 6.48 -14.18
CA GLY A 15 3.13 7.25 -13.88
C GLY A 15 2.06 6.38 -13.25
N ILE A 16 1.38 6.88 -12.21
CA ILE A 16 0.44 6.10 -11.39
C ILE A 16 -1.00 6.63 -11.45
N GLY A 17 -1.22 7.75 -12.12
CA GLY A 17 -2.53 8.39 -12.19
C GLY A 17 -2.50 9.71 -12.95
N TYR A 18 -3.70 10.15 -13.30
CA TYR A 18 -3.99 11.40 -14.00
C TYR A 18 -5.25 12.03 -13.41
N GLU A 19 -5.22 13.32 -13.05
CA GLU A 19 -6.38 14.05 -12.53
C GLU A 19 -7.09 13.35 -11.35
N ASN A 20 -6.30 12.81 -10.41
CA ASN A 20 -6.76 12.01 -9.25
C ASN A 20 -7.56 10.75 -9.64
N LYS A 21 -7.33 10.18 -10.82
CA LYS A 21 -7.90 8.90 -11.25
C LYS A 21 -6.80 7.95 -11.70
N LEU A 22 -7.10 6.66 -11.64
CA LEU A 22 -6.27 5.63 -12.27
C LEU A 22 -6.37 5.76 -13.79
N CYS A 23 -5.24 5.70 -14.50
CA CYS A 23 -5.23 5.88 -15.96
C CYS A 23 -5.76 4.66 -16.72
N TRP A 24 -5.81 3.50 -16.07
CA TRP A 24 -6.24 2.23 -16.65
C TRP A 24 -7.39 1.61 -15.86
N ASN A 25 -8.11 0.70 -16.52
CA ASN A 25 -9.07 -0.20 -15.90
C ASN A 25 -8.76 -1.62 -16.35
N ILE A 26 -8.03 -2.35 -15.50
CA ILE A 26 -7.58 -3.72 -15.76
C ILE A 26 -8.15 -4.60 -14.63
N PRO A 27 -9.30 -5.27 -14.83
CA PRO A 27 -9.99 -6.00 -13.77
C PRO A 27 -9.13 -7.08 -13.09
N ASN A 28 -8.25 -7.75 -13.83
CA ASN A 28 -7.36 -8.77 -13.28
C ASN A 28 -6.29 -8.17 -12.35
N GLU A 29 -5.77 -6.99 -12.66
CA GLU A 29 -4.82 -6.27 -11.82
C GLU A 29 -5.51 -5.77 -10.54
N LEU A 30 -6.71 -5.20 -10.65
CA LEU A 30 -7.52 -4.79 -9.50
C LEU A 30 -7.91 -5.98 -8.61
N LYS A 31 -8.21 -7.14 -9.22
CA LYS A 31 -8.44 -8.40 -8.49
C LYS A 31 -7.17 -8.80 -7.74
N GLN A 32 -6.01 -8.75 -8.38
CA GLN A 32 -4.73 -9.06 -7.74
C GLN A 32 -4.44 -8.11 -6.57
N PHE A 33 -4.65 -6.79 -6.73
CA PHE A 33 -4.55 -5.82 -5.63
C PHE A 33 -5.43 -6.19 -4.44
N ARG A 34 -6.71 -6.52 -4.71
CA ARG A 34 -7.65 -6.95 -3.67
C ARG A 34 -7.16 -8.21 -2.99
N ASP A 35 -6.79 -9.22 -3.76
CA ASP A 35 -6.42 -10.54 -3.24
C ASP A 35 -5.13 -10.46 -2.40
N ILE A 36 -4.14 -9.66 -2.80
CA ILE A 36 -2.92 -9.41 -2.01
C ILE A 36 -3.27 -8.68 -0.72
N THR A 37 -3.98 -7.55 -0.80
CA THR A 37 -4.24 -6.72 0.38
C THR A 37 -5.25 -7.33 1.35
N MET A 38 -6.05 -8.32 0.94
CA MET A 38 -6.96 -9.06 1.81
C MET A 38 -6.39 -10.38 2.35
N ARG A 39 -5.33 -10.92 1.74
CA ARG A 39 -4.75 -12.20 2.14
C ARG A 39 -4.19 -12.10 3.56
N ARG A 40 -4.70 -12.95 4.44
CA ARG A 40 -4.28 -13.03 5.83
C ARG A 40 -4.20 -14.47 6.29
N HIS A 41 -3.29 -14.75 7.23
CA HIS A 41 -3.13 -16.06 7.83
C HIS A 41 -4.02 -16.21 9.07
N ASP A 42 -4.06 -15.17 9.91
CA ASP A 42 -4.88 -15.15 11.11
C ASP A 42 -6.29 -14.63 10.82
N LYS A 43 -7.29 -15.49 11.01
CA LYS A 43 -8.71 -15.16 10.80
C LYS A 43 -9.26 -14.16 11.83
N ASN A 44 -8.51 -13.83 12.86
CA ASN A 44 -8.86 -12.83 13.88
C ASN A 44 -8.09 -11.51 13.69
N LYS A 45 -7.37 -11.36 12.58
CA LYS A 45 -6.64 -10.13 12.23
C LYS A 45 -7.09 -9.58 10.89
N LYS A 46 -6.88 -8.29 10.66
CA LYS A 46 -7.09 -7.67 9.35
C LYS A 46 -5.77 -7.13 8.83
N ASN A 47 -5.67 -7.02 7.52
CA ASN A 47 -4.66 -6.15 6.93
C ASN A 47 -5.13 -4.71 6.96
N CYS A 48 -4.20 -3.78 6.93
CA CYS A 48 -4.51 -2.37 6.74
C CYS A 48 -3.96 -1.83 5.42
N VAL A 49 -4.64 -0.83 4.87
CA VAL A 49 -4.26 -0.12 3.66
C VAL A 49 -4.07 1.35 3.99
N ILE A 50 -2.92 1.90 3.65
CA ILE A 50 -2.50 3.26 3.98
C ILE A 50 -2.55 4.10 2.72
N MET A 51 -3.29 5.19 2.76
CA MET A 51 -3.46 6.07 1.63
C MET A 51 -3.51 7.55 2.00
N GLY A 52 -3.29 8.41 1.02
CA GLY A 52 -3.46 9.86 1.16
C GLY A 52 -4.87 10.31 0.83
N LYS A 53 -5.22 11.54 1.23
CA LYS A 53 -6.52 12.19 0.96
C LYS A 53 -7.02 12.01 -0.47
N ASN A 54 -6.21 12.33 -1.47
CA ASN A 54 -6.67 12.30 -2.86
C ASN A 54 -6.99 10.87 -3.33
N THR A 55 -6.20 9.89 -2.88
CA THR A 55 -6.47 8.48 -3.16
C THR A 55 -7.77 8.04 -2.49
N TRP A 56 -7.98 8.42 -1.23
CA TRP A 56 -9.23 8.17 -0.51
C TRP A 56 -10.46 8.66 -1.28
N TYR A 57 -10.43 9.91 -1.77
CA TYR A 57 -11.53 10.48 -2.54
C TYR A 57 -11.63 9.99 -3.99
N SER A 58 -10.57 9.38 -4.53
CA SER A 58 -10.60 8.77 -5.87
C SER A 58 -11.27 7.39 -5.91
N LEU A 59 -11.41 6.74 -4.74
CA LEU A 59 -12.02 5.41 -4.67
C LEU A 59 -13.48 5.47 -5.13
N PRO A 60 -13.94 4.51 -5.96
CA PRO A 60 -15.35 4.38 -6.31
C PRO A 60 -16.21 4.25 -5.04
N SER A 61 -17.40 4.84 -5.04
CA SER A 61 -18.33 4.78 -3.90
C SER A 61 -18.69 3.34 -3.50
N SER A 62 -18.73 2.41 -4.46
CA SER A 62 -18.96 0.98 -4.23
C SER A 62 -17.79 0.24 -3.57
N ALA A 63 -16.58 0.83 -3.62
CA ALA A 63 -15.35 0.25 -3.11
C ALA A 63 -14.80 0.98 -1.88
N SER A 64 -15.32 2.16 -1.55
CA SER A 64 -14.90 2.96 -0.37
C SER A 64 -15.86 2.72 0.81
N PRO A 65 -15.36 2.31 1.99
CA PRO A 65 -13.99 1.91 2.28
C PRO A 65 -13.67 0.54 1.67
N LEU A 66 -12.38 0.26 1.49
CA LEU A 66 -11.93 -1.03 0.99
C LEU A 66 -12.30 -2.11 2.01
N LYS A 67 -13.33 -2.91 1.69
CA LYS A 67 -13.91 -3.94 2.58
C LYS A 67 -12.86 -4.94 3.07
N ASP A 68 -13.10 -5.47 4.27
CA ASP A 68 -12.27 -6.46 4.98
C ASP A 68 -10.84 -6.01 5.29
N ARG A 69 -10.59 -4.70 5.25
CA ARG A 69 -9.31 -4.07 5.56
C ARG A 69 -9.53 -2.84 6.42
N ILE A 70 -8.56 -2.54 7.28
CA ILE A 70 -8.51 -1.26 7.99
C ILE A 70 -7.99 -0.21 7.02
N ASN A 71 -8.78 0.83 6.75
CA ASN A 71 -8.44 1.91 5.84
C ASN A 71 -7.81 3.06 6.64
N ILE A 72 -6.52 3.33 6.41
CA ILE A 72 -5.76 4.40 7.05
C ILE A 72 -5.63 5.55 6.06
N ILE A 73 -6.13 6.72 6.43
CA ILE A 73 -6.06 7.95 5.64
C ILE A 73 -5.09 8.93 6.32
N ILE A 74 -4.08 9.36 5.59
CA ILE A 74 -3.10 10.35 6.07
C ILE A 74 -3.38 11.69 5.40
N SER A 75 -3.63 12.71 6.23
CA SER A 75 -3.84 14.08 5.79
C SER A 75 -3.56 15.04 6.95
N ALA A 76 -2.65 15.99 6.76
CA ALA A 76 -2.39 17.03 7.75
C ALA A 76 -3.46 18.14 7.72
N ASN A 77 -3.66 18.75 6.55
CA ASN A 77 -4.51 19.94 6.41
C ASN A 77 -6.01 19.65 6.46
N ASP A 78 -6.43 18.46 6.05
CA ASP A 78 -7.85 18.07 6.03
C ASP A 78 -8.18 17.01 7.09
N TYR A 79 -7.33 16.86 8.11
CA TYR A 79 -7.51 15.87 9.17
C TYR A 79 -8.90 15.97 9.81
N ASP A 80 -9.27 17.15 10.31
CA ASP A 80 -10.53 17.34 11.04
C ASP A 80 -11.75 17.13 10.13
N LYS A 81 -11.64 17.58 8.87
CA LYS A 81 -12.68 17.39 7.85
C LYS A 81 -12.92 15.90 7.56
N ILE A 82 -11.87 15.16 7.22
CA ILE A 82 -11.98 13.73 6.85
C ILE A 82 -12.43 12.92 8.07
N THR A 83 -11.93 13.25 9.26
CA THR A 83 -12.35 12.59 10.51
C THR A 83 -13.84 12.76 10.76
N LYS A 84 -14.37 13.99 10.57
CA LYS A 84 -15.79 14.27 10.69
C LYS A 84 -16.63 13.51 9.65
N GLU A 85 -16.23 13.55 8.37
CA GLU A 85 -16.92 12.83 7.28
C GLU A 85 -17.00 11.31 7.54
N ILE A 86 -15.95 10.73 8.13
CA ILE A 86 -15.92 9.30 8.48
C ILE A 86 -16.79 9.00 9.70
N ALA A 87 -16.76 9.86 10.73
CA ALA A 87 -17.54 9.69 11.95
C ALA A 87 -19.06 9.83 11.73
N GLU A 88 -19.46 10.73 10.82
CA GLU A 88 -20.88 10.95 10.47
C GLU A 88 -21.43 9.89 9.49
N GLY A 89 -20.56 9.08 8.88
CA GLY A 89 -20.96 8.04 7.94
C GLY A 89 -20.95 6.63 8.52
N ASP A 90 -21.52 5.69 7.76
CA ASP A 90 -21.51 4.26 8.10
C ASP A 90 -20.12 3.59 7.97
N LYS A 91 -19.08 4.37 7.69
CA LYS A 91 -17.72 3.92 7.34
C LYS A 91 -16.76 3.92 8.54
N HIS A 92 -17.21 4.34 9.72
CA HIS A 92 -16.36 4.67 10.85
C HIS A 92 -15.58 3.47 11.43
N GLU A 93 -16.18 2.28 11.49
CA GLU A 93 -15.58 1.13 12.19
C GLU A 93 -14.24 0.71 11.58
N HIS A 94 -14.09 0.82 10.27
CA HIS A 94 -12.92 0.33 9.52
C HIS A 94 -12.02 1.44 8.97
N CYS A 95 -12.24 2.69 9.35
CA CYS A 95 -11.40 3.80 8.91
C CYS A 95 -10.66 4.45 10.07
N ARG A 96 -9.42 4.87 9.85
CA ARG A 96 -8.61 5.63 10.79
C ARG A 96 -7.95 6.79 10.05
N VAL A 97 -7.93 7.97 10.65
CA VAL A 97 -7.35 9.17 10.06
C VAL A 97 -6.18 9.62 10.92
N PHE A 98 -5.06 9.98 10.30
CA PHE A 98 -3.86 10.47 10.99
C PHE A 98 -3.33 11.73 10.31
N ARG A 99 -2.71 12.60 11.11
CA ARG A 99 -2.04 13.81 10.61
C ARG A 99 -0.69 13.49 9.97
N THR A 100 0.00 12.47 10.50
CA THR A 100 1.37 12.12 10.13
C THR A 100 1.50 10.63 9.78
N ILE A 101 2.61 10.28 9.09
CA ILE A 101 2.95 8.88 8.81
C ILE A 101 3.38 8.18 10.10
N GLU A 102 4.10 8.88 10.98
CA GLU A 102 4.56 8.39 12.27
C GLU A 102 3.41 7.92 13.14
N ASP A 103 2.37 8.75 13.30
CA ASP A 103 1.21 8.38 14.14
C ASP A 103 0.50 7.15 13.57
N ALA A 104 0.38 7.05 12.25
CA ALA A 104 -0.20 5.89 11.59
C ALA A 104 0.65 4.63 11.81
N LEU A 105 1.98 4.74 11.73
CA LEU A 105 2.89 3.63 11.98
C LEU A 105 2.86 3.18 13.45
N CYS A 106 2.81 4.13 14.40
CA CYS A 106 2.63 3.82 15.82
C CYS A 106 1.34 3.04 16.07
N TYR A 107 0.21 3.48 15.51
CA TYR A 107 -1.07 2.76 15.59
C TYR A 107 -0.99 1.34 15.02
N ILE A 108 -0.34 1.17 13.86
CA ILE A 108 -0.16 -0.13 13.22
C ILE A 108 0.65 -1.06 14.13
N ASP A 109 1.77 -0.56 14.65
CA ASP A 109 2.70 -1.35 15.47
C ASP A 109 2.12 -1.69 16.86
N SER A 110 1.21 -0.87 17.39
CA SER A 110 0.51 -1.12 18.66
C SER A 110 -0.78 -1.93 18.52
N SER A 111 -1.20 -2.29 17.30
CA SER A 111 -2.45 -3.02 17.06
C SER A 111 -2.25 -4.53 17.23
N ASP A 112 -2.59 -5.03 18.41
CA ASP A 112 -2.66 -6.47 18.71
C ASP A 112 -4.10 -6.93 18.95
N SER A 113 -4.33 -8.24 18.83
CA SER A 113 -5.65 -8.86 18.94
C SER A 113 -6.14 -9.04 20.39
N SER A 114 -5.53 -8.36 21.37
CA SER A 114 -5.68 -8.67 22.80
C SER A 114 -7.06 -8.34 23.38
N ASP A 115 -7.81 -7.41 22.78
CA ASP A 115 -9.05 -6.88 23.38
C ASP A 115 -10.31 -7.18 22.54
N GLY A 116 -10.33 -8.26 21.75
CA GLY A 116 -11.49 -8.64 20.93
C GLY A 116 -11.68 -7.79 19.67
N SER A 117 -10.78 -6.84 19.38
CA SER A 117 -10.68 -6.14 18.10
C SER A 117 -9.84 -6.92 17.10
N ASP A 118 -10.17 -6.83 15.81
CA ASP A 118 -9.32 -7.34 14.73
C ASP A 118 -7.95 -6.63 14.75
N GLY A 119 -6.92 -7.30 15.26
CA GLY A 119 -5.54 -6.79 15.26
C GLY A 119 -5.01 -6.64 13.82
N ILE A 120 -3.96 -5.83 13.63
CA ILE A 120 -3.33 -5.71 12.30
C ILE A 120 -2.32 -6.84 12.08
N GLU A 121 -2.47 -7.56 10.95
CA GLU A 121 -1.50 -8.56 10.49
C GLU A 121 -0.43 -7.92 9.60
N THR A 122 -0.83 -7.36 8.45
CA THR A 122 0.09 -6.70 7.49
C THR A 122 -0.44 -5.33 7.06
N ALA A 123 0.46 -4.37 6.88
CA ALA A 123 0.15 -3.04 6.37
C ALA A 123 0.58 -2.86 4.90
N PHE A 124 -0.26 -2.22 4.10
CA PHE A 124 0.01 -1.95 2.69
C PHE A 124 -0.10 -0.47 2.38
N VAL A 125 0.98 0.16 1.92
CA VAL A 125 0.93 1.51 1.35
C VAL A 125 0.35 1.41 -0.07
N ILE A 126 -0.79 2.07 -0.30
CA ILE A 126 -1.53 2.04 -1.57
C ILE A 126 -1.57 3.40 -2.28
N GLY A 127 -0.77 4.35 -1.79
CA GLY A 127 -0.48 5.61 -2.46
C GLY A 127 -1.28 6.81 -1.98
N GLY A 128 -1.41 7.88 -2.76
CA GLY A 128 -0.80 8.13 -4.07
C GLY A 128 0.65 8.62 -3.99
N ALA A 129 1.10 9.33 -5.02
CA ALA A 129 2.51 9.72 -5.22
C ALA A 129 3.16 10.35 -3.98
N LYS A 130 2.50 11.31 -3.32
CA LYS A 130 3.04 11.94 -2.10
C LYS A 130 3.28 10.93 -0.97
N ILE A 131 2.35 9.99 -0.77
CA ILE A 131 2.47 8.97 0.27
C ILE A 131 3.53 7.94 -0.13
N TYR A 132 3.49 7.41 -1.34
CA TYR A 132 4.52 6.47 -1.83
C TYR A 132 5.92 7.05 -1.69
N ASN A 133 6.13 8.27 -2.19
CA ASN A 133 7.45 8.88 -2.20
C ASN A 133 7.91 9.25 -0.79
N ALA A 134 7.02 9.70 0.10
CA ALA A 134 7.36 9.91 1.51
C ALA A 134 7.81 8.60 2.19
N PHE A 135 7.09 7.49 1.96
CA PHE A 135 7.48 6.16 2.46
C PHE A 135 8.83 5.71 1.91
N LEU A 136 9.04 5.83 0.59
CA LEU A 136 10.28 5.45 -0.08
C LEU A 136 11.48 6.30 0.36
N GLU A 137 11.31 7.61 0.54
CA GLU A 137 12.41 8.53 0.86
C GLU A 137 12.78 8.49 2.35
N LYS A 138 11.79 8.44 3.25
CA LYS A 138 12.01 8.66 4.69
C LYS A 138 11.89 7.40 5.52
N TYR A 139 11.14 6.40 5.05
CA TYR A 139 10.85 5.18 5.81
C TYR A 139 11.29 3.93 5.06
N ILE A 140 12.29 4.03 4.19
CA ILE A 140 12.78 2.90 3.37
C ILE A 140 13.13 1.68 4.21
N ARG A 141 13.69 1.86 5.42
CA ARG A 141 14.04 0.77 6.34
C ARG A 141 12.84 0.10 6.98
N ARG A 142 11.67 0.74 6.98
CA ARG A 142 10.41 0.18 7.50
C ARG A 142 9.70 -0.71 6.50
N ILE A 143 10.00 -0.56 5.21
CA ILE A 143 9.29 -1.28 4.14
C ILE A 143 9.93 -2.65 3.98
N ASN A 144 9.15 -3.71 4.15
CA ASN A 144 9.59 -5.09 3.97
C ASN A 144 9.72 -5.47 2.50
N SER A 145 8.72 -5.10 1.71
CA SER A 145 8.58 -5.53 0.33
C SER A 145 7.75 -4.57 -0.52
N ILE A 146 7.78 -4.80 -1.82
CA ILE A 146 6.98 -4.09 -2.81
C ILE A 146 6.31 -5.08 -3.78
N TYR A 147 5.02 -4.89 -4.01
CA TYR A 147 4.27 -5.48 -5.11
C TYR A 147 4.16 -4.42 -6.19
N TRP A 148 4.85 -4.61 -7.30
CA TRP A 148 4.92 -3.62 -8.38
C TRP A 148 4.39 -4.18 -9.69
N THR A 149 3.31 -3.58 -10.17
CA THR A 149 2.76 -3.83 -11.50
C THR A 149 3.18 -2.72 -12.46
N ILE A 150 3.77 -3.08 -13.60
CA ILE A 150 4.06 -2.17 -14.72
C ILE A 150 3.08 -2.48 -15.85
N VAL A 151 2.20 -1.52 -16.13
CA VAL A 151 1.19 -1.58 -17.18
C VAL A 151 1.76 -1.03 -18.49
N TYR A 152 1.58 -1.78 -19.58
CA TYR A 152 2.16 -1.48 -20.88
C TYR A 152 1.24 -1.78 -22.08
N ASP A 153 -0.06 -2.11 -21.87
CA ASP A 153 -1.00 -2.32 -22.99
C ASP A 153 -1.18 -1.08 -23.89
N LYS A 154 -1.02 0.11 -23.31
CA LYS A 154 -1.21 1.40 -23.98
C LYS A 154 -0.28 2.46 -23.40
N ASN A 155 -0.12 3.55 -24.16
CA ASN A 155 0.50 4.76 -23.67
C ASN A 155 -0.53 5.55 -22.85
N TYR A 156 -0.30 5.65 -21.54
CA TYR A 156 -1.12 6.42 -20.62
C TYR A 156 -0.49 7.78 -20.33
N VAL A 157 -1.28 8.84 -20.39
CA VAL A 157 -0.89 10.16 -19.89
C VAL A 157 -1.03 10.14 -18.37
N CYS A 158 0.01 10.58 -17.66
CA CYS A 158 0.08 10.58 -16.20
C CYS A 158 0.58 11.94 -15.70
N ASP A 159 0.08 12.40 -14.55
CA ASP A 159 0.53 13.63 -13.88
C ASP A 159 1.07 13.37 -12.46
N ARG A 160 1.02 12.12 -12.01
CA ARG A 160 1.58 11.65 -10.74
C ARG A 160 2.50 10.46 -10.98
N PHE A 161 3.64 10.47 -10.31
CA PHE A 161 4.72 9.51 -10.53
C PHE A 161 5.26 8.99 -9.20
N ILE A 162 5.69 7.73 -9.22
CA ILE A 162 6.40 7.11 -8.09
C ILE A 162 7.91 7.24 -8.30
N ALA A 163 8.68 7.40 -7.22
CA ALA A 163 10.15 7.49 -7.24
C ALA A 163 10.80 6.12 -7.56
N SER A 164 10.71 5.70 -8.83
CA SER A 164 11.18 4.38 -9.31
C SER A 164 12.67 4.14 -9.08
N ASN A 165 13.50 5.19 -9.14
CA ASN A 165 14.92 5.12 -8.82
C ASN A 165 15.18 4.58 -7.40
N ILE A 166 14.38 5.01 -6.42
CA ILE A 166 14.49 4.50 -5.04
C ILE A 166 14.09 3.02 -5.00
N ILE A 167 13.05 2.64 -5.72
CA ILE A 167 12.61 1.24 -5.80
C ILE A 167 13.73 0.34 -6.34
N TYR A 168 14.31 0.66 -7.50
CA TYR A 168 15.38 -0.14 -8.09
C TYR A 168 16.63 -0.21 -7.20
N ASN A 169 16.95 0.88 -6.50
CA ASN A 169 18.12 0.93 -5.62
C ASN A 169 17.93 0.05 -4.37
N HIS A 170 16.72 -0.03 -3.82
CA HIS A 170 16.48 -0.64 -2.51
C HIS A 170 15.79 -2.00 -2.54
N PHE A 171 15.21 -2.44 -3.65
CA PHE A 171 14.50 -3.71 -3.73
C PHE A 171 15.15 -4.68 -4.72
N SER A 172 15.14 -5.96 -4.36
CA SER A 172 15.55 -7.08 -5.23
C SER A 172 14.29 -7.83 -5.66
N PHE A 173 14.07 -7.95 -6.97
CA PHE A 173 12.89 -8.62 -7.53
C PHE A 173 13.13 -10.11 -7.71
N LEU A 174 12.17 -10.92 -7.25
CA LEU A 174 12.22 -12.38 -7.33
C LEU A 174 11.67 -12.81 -8.70
N LYS A 175 12.38 -13.72 -9.39
CA LYS A 175 12.00 -14.14 -10.75
C LYS A 175 10.77 -15.04 -10.75
N GLU A 176 10.63 -15.83 -9.70
CA GLU A 176 9.56 -16.80 -9.46
C GLU A 176 8.18 -16.13 -9.25
N ASP A 177 8.16 -14.87 -8.83
CA ASP A 177 6.93 -14.10 -8.55
C ASP A 177 6.56 -13.12 -9.67
N ILE A 178 7.09 -13.35 -10.87
CA ILE A 178 6.79 -12.52 -12.04
C ILE A 178 5.57 -13.08 -12.79
N ILE A 179 4.51 -12.27 -12.86
CA ILE A 179 3.31 -12.56 -13.64
C ILE A 179 3.30 -11.63 -14.86
N ILE A 180 3.29 -12.20 -16.06
CA ILE A 180 3.28 -11.44 -17.32
C ILE A 180 2.04 -11.84 -18.13
N ASN A 181 1.35 -10.85 -18.69
CA ASN A 181 0.35 -11.04 -19.74
C ASN A 181 0.50 -9.93 -20.78
N ASP A 182 -0.39 -9.87 -21.77
CA ASP A 182 -0.37 -8.89 -22.86
C ASP A 182 -0.52 -7.42 -22.41
N ARG A 183 -0.86 -7.16 -21.14
CA ARG A 183 -1.19 -5.83 -20.63
C ARG A 183 -0.29 -5.30 -19.53
N TYR A 184 0.27 -6.17 -18.72
CA TYR A 184 1.12 -5.78 -17.61
C TYR A 184 2.10 -6.87 -17.19
N VAL A 185 3.13 -6.45 -16.45
CA VAL A 185 4.00 -7.33 -15.66
C VAL A 185 3.84 -6.98 -14.20
N SER A 186 3.50 -7.95 -13.36
CA SER A 186 3.48 -7.82 -11.91
C SER A 186 4.69 -8.53 -11.33
N MET A 187 5.36 -7.89 -10.39
CA MET A 187 6.58 -8.38 -9.75
C MET A 187 6.47 -8.22 -8.24
N TYR A 188 7.14 -9.11 -7.51
CA TYR A 188 7.36 -8.97 -6.08
C TYR A 188 8.84 -8.67 -5.82
N GLY A 189 9.11 -7.69 -4.96
CA GLY A 189 10.45 -7.28 -4.57
C GLY A 189 10.62 -7.25 -3.07
N VAL A 190 11.76 -7.73 -2.58
CA VAL A 190 12.14 -7.69 -1.15
C VAL A 190 13.13 -6.56 -0.92
N ASN A 191 12.97 -5.82 0.16
CA ASN A 191 13.89 -4.74 0.50
C ASN A 191 15.26 -5.32 0.88
N LYS A 192 16.32 -4.83 0.22
CA LYS A 192 17.71 -5.26 0.41
C LYS A 192 18.18 -5.08 1.85
N ASN A 193 17.64 -4.10 2.58
CA ASN A 193 17.98 -3.88 3.98
C ASN A 193 17.54 -5.04 4.90
N ASN A 194 16.52 -5.81 4.51
CA ASN A 194 16.02 -6.95 5.28
C ASN A 194 16.72 -8.27 4.92
N LEU A 195 17.66 -8.27 3.98
CA LEU A 195 18.45 -9.46 3.63
C LEU A 195 19.61 -9.69 4.61
N ASN A 196 19.98 -8.68 5.42
CA ASN A 196 21.07 -8.76 6.40
C ASN A 196 20.63 -9.36 7.76
N THR A 197 19.41 -9.87 7.90
CA THR A 197 18.95 -10.54 9.15
C THR A 197 19.07 -12.06 9.11
N VAL A 198 19.60 -12.65 8.03
CA VAL A 198 20.02 -14.07 8.05
C VAL A 198 21.48 -14.09 8.51
N ILE A 199 21.68 -14.31 9.81
CA ILE A 199 22.98 -14.71 10.36
C ILE A 199 23.19 -16.14 9.88
N ASP A 200 24.02 -16.29 8.86
CA ASP A 200 24.56 -17.58 8.43
C ASP A 200 25.79 -17.87 9.30
N GLU A 201 25.57 -18.18 10.57
CA GLU A 201 26.57 -18.91 11.35
C GLU A 201 26.15 -20.38 11.34
N PRO A 202 26.92 -21.27 10.68
CA PRO A 202 26.70 -22.70 10.84
C PRO A 202 26.95 -23.06 12.32
N PRO A 203 26.16 -23.97 12.91
CA PRO A 203 26.42 -24.45 14.26
C PRO A 203 27.82 -25.08 14.33
N ASP A 204 28.58 -24.69 15.36
CA ASP A 204 29.86 -25.31 15.74
C ASP A 204 29.74 -26.83 15.94
#